data_AF-A0A1Q4YEZ0-F1
#
_entry.id   AF-A0A1Q4YEZ0-F1
#
_cell.length_a   1.000
_cell.length_b   1.000
_cell.length_c   1.000
_cell.angle_alpha   90.00
_cell.angle_beta   90.00
_cell.angle_gamma   90.00
#
_symmetry.space_group_name_H-M   'P 1'
#
loop_
_entity.id
_entity.type
_entity.pdbx_description
1 polymer ?
#
loop_
_entity_poly.entity_id
_entity_poly.type
_entity_poly.pdbx_seq_one_letter_code
_entity_poly.pdbx_strand_id
1 'polypeptide(L)'
;MQCLRYVRRIWASRHLSTLGATEMMYYLSQPWLQLLGTLVYPIPLLLLGHRAASAPGEVWAWFTDGAWVLFAVYGLFGLLPFLIWGPVYRMRCAPSIGWGRAIGYGFAYAIYIYTFYITSWRAVVRLARGRNGWAKTRRNTERITGDVALDH
;
A
#
# COMPACT_ATOMS: atom_id res chain seq x y z
N MET A 1 8.70 -10.07 -2.38
CA MET A 1 9.97 -9.62 -3.00
C MET A 1 10.68 -10.70 -3.80
N GLN A 2 10.55 -11.99 -3.46
CA GLN A 2 11.18 -13.07 -4.25
C GLN A 2 10.72 -13.11 -5.71
N CYS A 3 9.53 -12.62 -6.03
CA CYS A 3 8.99 -12.59 -7.40
C CYS A 3 9.68 -11.57 -8.33
N LEU A 4 10.52 -10.66 -7.81
CA LEU A 4 11.33 -9.75 -8.63
C LEU A 4 12.23 -10.49 -9.62
N ARG A 5 12.66 -11.71 -9.28
CA ARG A 5 13.44 -12.58 -10.17
C ARG A 5 12.72 -12.90 -11.48
N TYR A 6 11.39 -12.87 -11.48
CA TYR A 6 10.57 -13.21 -12.64
C TYR A 6 10.22 -12.01 -13.53
N VAL A 7 10.63 -10.78 -13.17
CA VAL A 7 10.31 -9.57 -13.96
C VAL A 7 10.71 -9.73 -15.42
N ARG A 8 11.93 -10.22 -15.68
CA ARG A 8 12.40 -10.47 -17.05
C ARG A 8 11.55 -11.50 -17.79
N ARG A 9 11.12 -12.57 -17.11
CA ARG A 9 10.27 -13.62 -17.70
C ARG A 9 8.86 -13.11 -17.99
N ILE A 10 8.35 -12.20 -17.17
CA ILE A 10 7.04 -11.56 -17.38
C ILE A 10 7.09 -10.71 -18.65
N TRP A 11 8.10 -9.85 -18.80
CA TRP A 11 8.26 -9.00 -19.99
C TRP A 11 8.58 -9.78 -21.27
N ALA A 12 9.28 -10.90 -21.15
CA ALA A 12 9.62 -11.75 -22.31
C ALA A 12 8.49 -12.74 -22.69
N SER A 13 7.39 -12.80 -21.93
CA SER A 13 6.31 -13.76 -22.17
C SER A 13 5.48 -13.39 -23.40
N ARG A 14 5.33 -14.33 -24.34
CA ARG A 14 4.43 -14.17 -25.50
C ARG A 14 2.95 -14.30 -25.14
N HIS A 15 2.63 -14.78 -23.94
CA HIS A 15 1.26 -14.97 -23.48
C HIS A 15 0.68 -13.76 -22.74
N LEU A 16 1.51 -12.77 -22.41
CA LEU A 16 1.09 -11.55 -21.74
C LEU A 16 1.08 -10.39 -22.72
N SER A 17 -0.03 -9.65 -22.74
CA SER A 17 -0.04 -8.35 -23.38
C SER A 17 0.85 -7.38 -22.59
N THR A 18 1.34 -6.33 -23.26
CA THR A 18 2.12 -5.25 -22.63
C THR A 18 1.36 -4.64 -21.44
N LEU A 19 0.03 -4.51 -21.56
CA LEU A 19 -0.83 -4.02 -20.49
C LEU A 19 -0.86 -4.98 -19.30
N GLY A 20 -1.03 -6.28 -19.55
CA GLY A 20 -1.03 -7.30 -18.49
C GLY A 20 0.33 -7.39 -17.78
N ALA A 21 1.43 -7.28 -18.51
CA ALA A 21 2.77 -7.20 -17.93
C ALA A 21 2.92 -5.95 -17.04
N THR A 22 2.39 -4.80 -17.48
CA THR A 22 2.43 -3.54 -16.73
C THR A 22 1.62 -3.63 -15.43
N GLU A 23 0.42 -4.21 -15.46
CA GLU A 23 -0.40 -4.44 -14.27
C GLU A 23 0.32 -5.35 -13.26
N MET A 24 0.96 -6.42 -13.74
CA MET A 24 1.78 -7.28 -12.89
C MET A 24 2.96 -6.52 -12.27
N MET A 25 3.62 -5.63 -13.03
CA MET A 25 4.69 -4.79 -12.50
C MET A 25 4.18 -3.83 -11.42
N TYR A 26 3.00 -3.23 -11.62
CA TYR A 26 2.36 -2.37 -10.63
C TYR A 26 2.19 -3.10 -9.29
N TYR A 27 1.55 -4.27 -9.27
CA TYR A 27 1.37 -5.04 -8.04
C TYR A 27 2.68 -5.52 -7.42
N LEU A 28 3.67 -5.87 -8.25
CA LEU A 28 4.99 -6.28 -7.77
C LEU A 28 5.77 -5.12 -7.12
N SER A 29 5.59 -3.90 -7.65
CA SER A 29 6.23 -2.68 -7.16
C SER A 29 5.57 -2.11 -5.90
N GLN A 30 4.28 -2.40 -5.69
CA GLN A 30 3.48 -1.88 -4.58
C GLN A 30 4.16 -1.92 -3.20
N PRO A 31 4.73 -3.06 -2.72
CA PRO A 31 5.38 -3.08 -1.40
C PRO A 31 6.62 -2.18 -1.32
N TRP A 32 7.32 -1.95 -2.44
CA TRP A 32 8.48 -1.07 -2.50
C TRP A 32 8.08 0.40 -2.50
N LEU A 33 7.04 0.74 -3.27
CA LEU A 33 6.46 2.08 -3.26
C LEU A 33 5.91 2.44 -1.88
N GLN A 34 5.33 1.48 -1.16
CA GLN A 34 4.91 1.67 0.23
C GLN A 34 6.10 2.00 1.14
N LEU A 35 7.19 1.24 1.08
CA LEU A 35 8.40 1.50 1.88
C LEU A 35 9.00 2.88 1.55
N LEU A 36 9.14 3.20 0.27
CA LEU A 36 9.62 4.52 -0.17
C LEU A 36 8.70 5.63 0.35
N GLY A 37 7.38 5.45 0.25
CA GLY A 37 6.38 6.36 0.79
C GLY A 37 6.57 6.62 2.28
N THR A 38 6.89 5.58 3.08
CA THR A 38 7.16 5.78 4.52
C THR A 38 8.40 6.62 4.83
N LEU A 39 9.34 6.74 3.90
CA LEU A 39 10.54 7.56 4.07
C LEU A 39 10.32 8.98 3.53
N VAL A 40 9.66 9.10 2.38
CA VAL A 40 9.52 10.36 1.65
C VAL A 40 8.36 11.20 2.20
N TYR A 41 7.19 10.61 2.45
CA TYR A 41 6.00 11.38 2.84
C TYR A 41 6.08 12.08 4.19
N PRO A 42 6.84 11.59 5.20
CA PRO A 42 7.04 12.35 6.43
C PRO A 42 7.89 13.62 6.24
N ILE A 43 8.74 13.71 5.22
CA ILE A 43 9.71 14.82 5.08
C ILE A 43 9.01 16.19 5.07
N PRO A 44 8.00 16.46 4.21
CA PRO A 44 7.31 17.75 4.22
C PRO A 44 6.60 18.03 5.55
N LEU A 45 6.04 17.01 6.20
CA LEU A 45 5.37 17.16 7.50
C LEU A 45 6.36 17.51 8.61
N LEU A 46 7.55 16.91 8.60
CA LEU A 46 8.62 17.23 9.55
C LEU A 46 9.15 18.65 9.33
N LEU A 47 9.36 19.05 8.08
CA LEU A 47 9.77 20.42 7.75
C LEU A 47 8.71 21.44 8.15
N LEU A 48 7.43 21.16 7.87
CA LEU A 48 6.31 21.98 8.29
C LEU A 48 6.23 22.07 9.82
N GLY A 49 6.37 20.95 10.53
CA GLY A 49 6.38 20.90 11.99
C GLY A 49 7.53 21.71 12.60
N HIS A 50 8.72 21.61 12.00
CA HIS A 50 9.88 22.42 12.39
C HIS A 50 9.60 23.91 12.19
N ARG A 51 9.07 24.30 11.02
CA ARG A 51 8.71 25.69 10.72
C ARG A 51 7.61 26.22 11.62
N ALA A 52 6.61 25.39 11.94
CA ALA A 52 5.54 25.76 12.85
C ALA A 52 6.08 26.01 14.27
N ALA A 53 7.12 25.29 14.70
CA ALA A 53 7.78 25.52 15.97
C ALA A 53 8.72 26.74 15.96
N SER A 54 9.44 26.99 14.86
CA SER A 54 10.43 28.08 14.78
C SER A 54 9.83 29.44 14.40
N ALA A 55 8.77 29.44 13.59
CA ALA A 55 8.14 30.63 13.01
C ALA A 55 6.62 30.43 12.85
N PRO A 56 5.87 30.30 13.97
CA PRO A 56 4.44 29.98 13.92
C PRO A 56 3.59 31.01 13.16
N GLY A 57 3.97 32.30 13.23
CA GLY A 57 3.25 33.37 12.54
C GLY A 57 3.30 33.25 11.01
N GLU A 58 4.45 32.86 10.45
CA GLU A 58 4.62 32.66 9.00
C GLU A 58 3.78 31.48 8.51
N VAL A 59 3.79 30.37 9.25
CA VAL A 59 3.00 29.18 8.92
C VAL A 59 1.51 29.48 9.00
N TRP A 60 1.09 30.24 10.02
CA TRP A 60 -0.30 30.64 10.16
C TRP A 60 -0.76 31.54 9.01
N ALA A 61 0.04 32.57 8.67
CA ALA A 61 -0.25 33.45 7.54
C ALA A 61 -0.37 32.66 6.23
N TRP A 62 0.60 31.78 5.93
CA TRP A 62 0.57 30.88 4.79
C TRP A 62 -0.67 29.97 4.76
N PHE A 63 -1.06 29.45 5.93
CA PHE A 63 -2.26 28.60 6.04
C PHE A 63 -3.54 29.37 5.72
N THR A 64 -3.69 30.58 6.27
CA THR A 64 -4.85 31.45 6.03
C THR A 64 -4.88 32.04 4.62
N ASP A 65 -3.73 32.18 3.97
CA ASP A 65 -3.60 32.67 2.58
C ASP A 65 -4.02 31.62 1.53
N GLY A 66 -4.46 30.44 1.97
CA GLY A 66 -5.09 29.43 1.11
C GLY A 66 -4.40 28.07 1.12
N ALA A 67 -3.29 27.90 1.84
CA ALA A 67 -2.62 26.60 1.89
C ALA A 67 -3.46 25.49 2.54
N TRP A 68 -4.50 25.84 3.31
CA TRP A 68 -5.50 24.88 3.81
C TRP A 68 -6.11 24.01 2.69
N VAL A 69 -6.21 24.53 1.46
CA VAL A 69 -6.71 23.79 0.29
C VAL A 69 -5.85 22.58 -0.01
N LEU A 70 -4.53 22.67 0.19
CA LEU A 70 -3.61 21.54 -0.02
C LEU A 70 -3.94 20.40 0.95
N PHE A 71 -4.23 20.71 2.22
CA PHE A 71 -4.62 19.71 3.21
C PHE A 71 -6.00 19.12 2.92
N ALA A 72 -6.95 19.95 2.46
CA ALA A 72 -8.27 19.49 2.08
C ALA A 72 -8.19 18.52 0.88
N VAL A 73 -7.45 18.88 -0.17
CA VAL A 73 -7.24 18.03 -1.35
C VAL A 73 -6.50 16.75 -0.96
N TYR A 74 -5.41 16.85 -0.19
CA TYR A 74 -4.65 15.68 0.24
C TYR A 74 -5.49 14.74 1.11
N GLY A 75 -6.23 15.29 2.08
CA GLY A 75 -7.15 14.54 2.93
C GLY A 75 -8.25 13.87 2.11
N LEU A 76 -8.83 14.59 1.14
CA LEU A 76 -9.87 14.04 0.26
C LEU A 76 -9.32 12.90 -0.59
N PHE A 77 -8.25 13.10 -1.36
CA PHE A 77 -7.70 12.04 -2.22
C PHE A 77 -7.12 10.87 -1.42
N GLY A 78 -6.58 11.13 -0.23
CA GLY A 78 -6.07 10.10 0.66
C GLY A 78 -7.15 9.27 1.33
N LEU A 79 -8.28 9.87 1.72
CA LEU A 79 -9.29 9.22 2.55
C LEU A 79 -10.53 8.77 1.75
N LEU A 80 -10.93 9.55 0.73
CA LEU A 80 -12.14 9.33 -0.04
C LEU A 80 -12.23 7.93 -0.67
N PRO A 81 -11.15 7.36 -1.28
CA PRO A 81 -11.22 6.01 -1.82
C PRO A 81 -11.62 4.98 -0.76
N PHE A 82 -11.10 5.10 0.46
CA PHE A 82 -11.44 4.21 1.57
C PHE A 82 -12.87 4.42 2.06
N LEU A 83 -13.33 5.67 2.12
CA LEU A 83 -14.71 5.98 2.47
C LEU A 83 -15.72 5.53 1.43
N ILE A 84 -15.37 5.53 0.14
CA ILE A 84 -16.20 5.01 -0.94
C ILE A 84 -16.31 3.48 -0.85
N TRP A 85 -15.23 2.80 -0.47
CA TRP A 85 -15.23 1.34 -0.36
C TRP A 85 -16.22 0.81 0.68
N GLY A 86 -16.49 1.54 1.75
CA GLY A 86 -17.49 1.17 2.77
C GLY A 86 -18.92 0.99 2.20
N PRO A 87 -19.51 2.04 1.59
CA PRO A 87 -20.75 1.96 0.83
C PRO A 87 -20.75 0.92 -0.29
N VAL A 88 -19.65 0.81 -1.06
CA VAL A 88 -19.55 -0.20 -2.13
C VAL A 88 -19.63 -1.62 -1.54
N TYR A 89 -18.94 -1.87 -0.43
CA TYR A 89 -18.99 -3.14 0.29
C TYR A 89 -20.41 -3.45 0.79
N ARG A 90 -21.12 -2.45 1.34
CA ARG A 90 -22.54 -2.60 1.68
C ARG A 90 -23.37 -3.03 0.47
N MET A 91 -23.26 -2.31 -0.65
CA MET A 91 -24.09 -2.55 -1.84
C MET A 91 -23.84 -3.90 -2.49
N ARG A 92 -22.60 -4.40 -2.45
CA ARG A 92 -22.19 -5.61 -3.18
C ARG A 92 -22.14 -6.87 -2.32
N CYS A 93 -21.75 -6.75 -1.06
CA CYS A 93 -21.42 -7.90 -0.22
C CYS A 93 -22.31 -8.03 1.00
N ALA A 94 -22.75 -6.91 1.60
CA ALA A 94 -23.46 -6.92 2.87
C ALA A 94 -24.57 -5.86 2.95
N PRO A 95 -25.67 -5.99 2.18
CA PRO A 95 -26.72 -4.96 2.10
C PRO A 95 -27.48 -4.74 3.42
N SER A 96 -27.43 -5.72 4.33
CA SER A 96 -28.06 -5.69 5.65
C SER A 96 -27.36 -4.76 6.66
N ILE A 97 -26.14 -4.27 6.37
CA ILE A 97 -25.45 -3.34 7.28
C ILE A 97 -26.02 -1.92 7.14
N GLY A 98 -26.13 -1.21 8.27
CA GLY A 98 -26.51 0.20 8.28
C GLY A 98 -25.44 1.11 7.66
N TRP A 99 -25.86 2.24 7.09
CA TRP A 99 -24.98 3.21 6.42
C TRP A 99 -23.84 3.73 7.30
N GLY A 100 -24.11 4.02 8.57
CA GLY A 100 -23.08 4.46 9.52
C GLY A 100 -21.98 3.40 9.73
N ARG A 101 -22.37 2.12 9.80
CA ARG A 101 -21.41 1.01 9.91
C ARG A 101 -20.59 0.84 8.62
N ALA A 102 -21.21 1.04 7.45
CA ALA A 102 -20.51 0.99 6.17
C ALA A 102 -19.42 2.07 6.09
N ILE A 103 -19.73 3.31 6.46
CA ILE A 103 -18.74 4.39 6.55
C ILE A 103 -17.67 4.06 7.60
N GLY A 104 -18.08 3.57 8.77
CA GLY A 104 -17.16 3.10 9.81
C GLY A 104 -16.18 2.03 9.32
N TYR A 105 -16.62 1.09 8.47
CA TYR A 105 -15.74 0.11 7.85
C TYR A 105 -14.74 0.75 6.87
N GLY A 106 -15.13 1.79 6.15
CA GLY A 106 -14.20 2.58 5.32
C GLY A 106 -13.08 3.20 6.14
N PHE A 107 -13.42 3.84 7.26
CA PHE A 107 -12.42 4.39 8.21
C PHE A 107 -11.57 3.30 8.86
N ALA A 108 -12.18 2.22 9.33
CA ALA A 108 -11.47 1.09 9.92
C ALA A 108 -10.50 0.46 8.91
N TYR A 109 -10.89 0.38 7.64
CA TYR A 109 -10.03 -0.10 6.56
C TYR A 109 -8.86 0.87 6.28
N ALA A 110 -9.10 2.17 6.30
CA ALA A 110 -8.03 3.17 6.21
C ALA A 110 -7.01 3.05 7.35
N ILE A 111 -7.45 2.72 8.57
CA ILE A 111 -6.54 2.45 9.70
C ILE A 111 -5.83 1.09 9.49
N TYR A 112 -6.58 0.06 9.10
CA TYR A 112 -6.07 -1.29 8.88
C TYR A 112 -4.95 -1.32 7.84
N ILE A 113 -5.02 -0.49 6.79
CA ILE A 113 -3.98 -0.47 5.74
C ILE A 113 -2.60 -0.12 6.30
N TYR A 114 -2.51 0.60 7.42
CA TYR A 114 -1.22 0.93 8.04
C TYR A 114 -0.49 -0.30 8.56
N THR A 115 -1.19 -1.41 8.83
CA THR A 115 -0.55 -2.69 9.15
C THR A 115 0.31 -3.23 8.00
N PHE A 116 0.01 -2.86 6.74
CA PHE A 116 0.85 -3.21 5.60
C PHE A 116 2.23 -2.54 5.64
N TYR A 117 2.34 -1.31 6.15
CA TYR A 117 3.65 -0.68 6.33
C TYR A 117 4.48 -1.43 7.37
N ILE A 118 3.88 -1.79 8.51
CA ILE A 118 4.56 -2.56 9.57
C ILE A 118 5.04 -3.91 9.03
N THR A 119 4.16 -4.64 8.36
CA THR A 119 4.50 -5.96 7.81
C THR A 119 5.51 -5.87 6.66
N SER A 120 5.48 -4.83 5.84
CA SER A 120 6.47 -4.59 4.78
C SER A 120 7.86 -4.33 5.35
N TRP A 121 7.98 -3.48 6.38
CA TRP A 121 9.26 -3.28 7.08
C TRP A 121 9.76 -4.57 7.75
N ARG A 122 8.87 -5.35 8.38
CA ARG A 122 9.25 -6.67 8.93
C ARG A 122 9.74 -7.62 7.84
N ALA A 123 9.12 -7.61 6.66
CA ALA A 123 9.55 -8.42 5.52
C ALA A 123 10.95 -8.00 5.02
N VAL A 124 11.23 -6.69 4.94
CA VAL A 124 12.56 -6.17 4.59
C VAL A 124 13.61 -6.62 5.60
N VAL A 125 13.33 -6.48 6.90
CA VAL A 125 14.26 -6.91 7.96
C VAL A 125 14.53 -8.41 7.88
N ARG A 126 13.51 -9.22 7.59
CA ARG A 126 13.69 -10.66 7.36
C ARG A 126 14.55 -10.95 6.14
N LEU A 127 14.31 -10.27 5.02
CA LEU A 127 15.09 -10.41 3.80
C LEU A 127 16.56 -10.02 4.02
N ALA A 128 16.81 -8.88 4.68
CA ALA A 128 18.15 -8.42 5.02
C ALA A 128 18.90 -9.38 5.95
N ARG A 129 18.17 -10.09 6.82
CA ARG A 129 18.71 -11.14 7.69
C ARG A 129 18.77 -12.53 7.03
N GLY A 130 18.49 -12.65 5.73
CA GLY A 130 18.46 -13.92 5.01
C GLY A 130 17.35 -14.90 5.44
N ARG A 131 16.37 -14.45 6.24
CA ARG A 131 15.30 -15.28 6.81
C ARG A 131 14.14 -15.44 5.82
N ASN A 132 14.43 -16.15 4.73
CA ASN A 132 13.51 -16.40 3.62
C ASN A 132 12.63 -17.65 3.79
N GLY A 133 12.73 -18.34 4.92
CA GLY A 133 11.91 -19.52 5.20
C GLY A 133 10.43 -19.15 5.38
N TRP A 134 9.60 -19.58 4.43
CA TRP A 134 8.17 -19.78 4.65
C TRP A 134 8.00 -21.25 5.06
N ALA A 135 7.52 -21.51 6.28
CA ALA A 135 7.05 -22.85 6.66
C ALA A 135 5.79 -23.16 5.86
N LYS A 136 5.95 -23.52 4.59
CA LYS A 136 4.84 -23.95 3.74
C LYS A 136 4.31 -25.21 4.40
N THR A 137 3.06 -25.19 4.85
CA THR A 137 2.39 -26.42 5.29
C THR A 137 2.44 -27.39 4.11
N ARG A 138 3.09 -28.54 4.32
CA ARG A 138 3.25 -29.57 3.29
C ARG A 138 1.84 -29.94 2.81
N ARG A 139 1.52 -29.64 1.55
CA ARG A 139 0.30 -30.13 0.93
C ARG A 139 0.53 -31.62 0.67
N ASN A 140 -0.05 -32.48 1.49
CA ASN A 140 0.14 -33.94 1.41
C ASN A 140 -0.37 -34.56 0.09
N THR A 141 -1.05 -33.80 -0.77
CA THR A 141 -1.73 -34.30 -1.96
C THR A 141 -1.08 -33.87 -3.29
N GLU A 142 -0.08 -32.99 -3.28
CA GLU A 142 0.57 -32.52 -4.52
C GLU A 142 1.68 -33.49 -4.94
N ARG A 143 1.44 -34.30 -5.97
CA ARG A 143 2.52 -34.92 -6.74
C ARG A 143 3.19 -33.82 -7.55
N ILE A 144 4.45 -33.50 -7.23
CA ILE A 144 5.23 -32.54 -8.00
C ILE A 144 5.61 -33.21 -9.33
N THR A 145 4.82 -32.98 -10.36
CA THR A 145 5.10 -33.37 -11.74
C THR A 145 5.14 -32.12 -12.61
N GLY A 146 6.22 -31.34 -12.51
CA GLY A 146 6.42 -30.12 -13.30
C GLY A 146 7.54 -29.24 -12.77
N ASP A 147 7.95 -28.26 -13.60
CA ASP A 147 8.95 -27.26 -13.23
C ASP A 147 8.52 -26.50 -11.97
N VAL A 148 9.31 -26.64 -10.91
CA VAL A 148 9.11 -25.93 -9.65
C VAL A 148 9.68 -24.51 -9.78
N ALA A 149 9.14 -23.58 -8.98
CA ALA A 149 9.64 -22.21 -8.91
C ALA A 149 11.17 -22.20 -8.69
N LEU A 150 11.88 -21.29 -9.37
CA LEU A 150 13.33 -21.16 -9.28
C LEU A 150 13.76 -21.01 -7.82
N ASP A 151 14.32 -22.08 -7.26
CA ASP A 151 14.73 -22.19 -5.85
C ASP A 151 16.23 -21.93 -5.68
N HIS A 152 16.78 -20.88 -6.30
CA HIS A 152 18.11 -20.35 -5.96
C HIS A 152 18.09 -18.81 -6.01
#